data_AF-A0A947GQQ2-F1
#
_entry.id   AF-A0A947GQQ2-F1
#
_cell.length_a   1.000
_cell.length_b   1.000
_cell.length_c   1.000
_cell.angle_alpha   90.00
_cell.angle_beta   90.00
_cell.angle_gamma   90.00
#
_symmetry.space_group_name_H-M   'P 1'
#
loop_
_entity.id
_entity.type
_entity.pdbx_description
1 polymer ?
#
loop_
_entity_poly.entity_id
_entity_poly.type
_entity_poly.pdbx_seq_one_letter_code
_entity_poly.pdbx_strand_id
1 'polypeptide(L)'
;MNVALAGLMAREAVALDMLVGKSLPGWQCNPVPAGRGVSLPPADLYVVDLAGWGLARWSEAAERSLFEAMAGAPAVLVAPAFDQTWSVLDARRLESQSRVLLHKPYGVENMRAALKQAAAGRALRAAPAALPAPPAEPVRVRLPAAPAVSVVPVIASRVPAPAPAAPVVESGEMTASAFQARLGAFPESVPQLFLRQLADALALGQPFEIRVTFLRRLIVDPHEGWVACNTPASVLQGLCQDDARASATEIDPIDDRDAKARALRMDMPVQPLESFLWQLMQGRPEPVPVPFA
;
A
#
# COMPACT_ATOMS: atom_id res chain seq x y z
N MET A 1 21.57 23.39 -6.60
CA MET A 1 21.65 22.06 -5.95
C MET A 1 21.04 21.05 -6.88
N ASN A 2 21.80 20.02 -7.25
CA ASN A 2 21.38 19.04 -8.24
C ASN A 2 20.76 17.81 -7.55
N VAL A 3 19.53 17.51 -7.90
CA VAL A 3 18.75 16.39 -7.36
C VAL A 3 18.60 15.31 -8.42
N ALA A 4 19.15 14.13 -8.20
CA ALA A 4 18.95 12.99 -9.10
C ALA A 4 17.68 12.22 -8.71
N LEU A 5 16.80 12.00 -9.70
CA LEU A 5 15.53 11.31 -9.55
C LEU A 5 15.65 9.89 -10.13
N ALA A 6 15.82 8.89 -9.27
CA ALA A 6 16.11 7.52 -9.68
C ALA A 6 14.92 6.60 -9.44
N GLY A 7 14.59 5.74 -10.42
CA GLY A 7 13.50 4.76 -10.32
C GLY A 7 12.09 5.35 -10.37
N LEU A 8 11.95 6.67 -10.46
CA LEU A 8 10.64 7.33 -10.54
C LEU A 8 10.03 7.15 -11.94
N MET A 9 8.71 6.95 -11.99
CA MET A 9 7.98 6.97 -13.27
C MET A 9 8.05 8.37 -13.88
N ALA A 10 7.97 8.49 -15.22
CA ALA A 10 8.05 9.78 -15.91
C ALA A 10 7.08 10.83 -15.36
N ARG A 11 5.85 10.40 -15.04
CA ARG A 11 4.82 11.27 -14.42
C ARG A 11 5.24 11.76 -13.04
N GLU A 12 5.84 10.91 -12.21
CA GLU A 12 6.30 11.27 -10.86
C GLU A 12 7.51 12.21 -10.94
N ALA A 13 8.45 11.94 -11.84
CA ALA A 13 9.62 12.80 -12.05
C ALA A 13 9.22 14.23 -12.46
N VAL A 14 8.27 14.38 -13.38
CA VAL A 14 7.73 15.69 -13.78
C VAL A 14 7.02 16.39 -12.63
N ALA A 15 6.22 15.67 -11.85
CA ALA A 15 5.52 16.24 -10.70
C ALA A 15 6.51 16.74 -9.63
N LEU A 16 7.60 16.00 -9.42
CA LEU A 16 8.64 16.34 -8.44
C LEU A 16 9.49 17.52 -8.92
N ASP A 17 9.83 17.58 -10.21
CA ASP A 17 10.50 18.74 -10.81
C ASP A 17 9.67 20.02 -10.64
N MET A 18 8.36 19.96 -10.93
CA MET A 18 7.44 21.08 -10.69
C MET A 18 7.37 21.48 -9.20
N LEU A 19 7.37 20.51 -8.28
CA LEU A 19 7.36 20.77 -6.84
C LEU A 19 8.62 21.50 -6.40
N VAL A 20 9.78 20.99 -6.82
CA VAL A 20 11.10 21.54 -6.47
C VAL A 20 11.26 22.93 -7.06
N GLY A 21 10.96 23.13 -8.35
CA GLY A 21 11.03 24.43 -9.01
C GLY A 21 10.16 25.50 -8.35
N LYS A 22 9.00 25.13 -7.78
CA LYS A 22 8.12 26.06 -7.06
C LYS A 22 8.52 26.31 -5.60
N SER A 23 9.12 25.33 -4.94
CA SER A 23 9.28 25.35 -3.47
C SER A 23 10.73 25.56 -3.00
N LEU A 24 11.71 25.32 -3.87
CA LEU A 24 13.13 25.27 -3.53
C LEU A 24 13.95 25.97 -4.64
N PRO A 25 14.08 27.31 -4.58
CA PRO A 25 14.79 28.07 -5.60
C PRO A 25 16.26 27.65 -5.69
N GLY A 26 16.77 27.51 -6.93
CA GLY A 26 18.15 27.08 -7.20
C GLY A 26 18.38 25.57 -7.13
N TRP A 27 17.32 24.77 -6.97
CA TRP A 27 17.37 23.31 -7.07
C TRP A 27 16.96 22.87 -8.47
N GLN A 28 17.62 21.83 -9.00
CA GLN A 28 17.36 21.29 -10.34
C GLN A 28 17.20 19.77 -10.25
N CYS A 29 16.15 19.23 -10.83
CA CYS A 29 15.90 17.79 -10.86
C CYS A 29 16.39 17.19 -12.18
N ASN A 30 17.16 16.11 -12.08
CA ASN A 30 17.66 15.35 -13.22
C ASN A 30 17.11 13.92 -13.15
N PRO A 31 16.17 13.53 -14.04
CA PRO A 31 15.68 12.16 -14.09
C PRO A 31 16.77 11.19 -14.55
N VAL A 32 16.88 10.08 -13.84
CA VAL A 32 17.79 8.97 -14.15
C VAL A 32 16.92 7.80 -14.66
N PRO A 33 17.29 7.14 -15.76
CA PRO A 33 16.56 5.98 -16.27
C PRO A 33 16.36 4.92 -15.19
N ALA A 34 15.13 4.42 -15.06
CA ALA A 34 14.82 3.33 -14.16
C ALA A 34 15.40 2.01 -14.69
N GLY A 35 15.96 1.17 -13.82
CA GLY A 35 16.46 -0.14 -14.20
C GLY A 35 17.45 -0.73 -13.20
N ARG A 36 17.42 -2.05 -13.04
CA ARG A 36 18.35 -2.79 -12.19
C ARG A 36 19.76 -2.69 -12.78
N GLY A 37 20.74 -2.25 -11.98
CA GLY A 37 22.14 -2.14 -12.40
C GLY A 37 22.51 -0.85 -13.16
N VAL A 38 21.60 0.12 -13.24
CA VAL A 38 21.93 1.46 -13.71
C VAL A 38 22.77 2.17 -12.62
N SER A 39 23.89 2.78 -13.00
CA SER A 39 24.70 3.55 -12.06
C SER A 39 24.05 4.89 -11.74
N LEU A 40 24.09 5.32 -10.48
CA LEU A 40 23.61 6.65 -10.08
C LEU A 40 24.65 7.72 -10.48
N PRO A 41 24.27 8.74 -11.27
CA PRO A 41 25.18 9.83 -11.61
C PRO A 41 25.43 10.71 -10.38
N PRO A 42 26.60 11.35 -10.27
CA PRO A 42 26.92 12.21 -9.11
C PRO A 42 25.90 13.33 -8.95
N ALA A 43 25.28 13.41 -7.77
CA ALA A 43 24.29 14.42 -7.42
C ALA A 43 24.52 14.95 -6.00
N ASP A 44 23.98 16.15 -5.72
CA ASP A 44 24.02 16.73 -4.37
C ASP A 44 23.04 16.05 -3.41
N LEU A 45 21.96 15.48 -3.96
CA LEU A 45 20.93 14.74 -3.25
C LEU A 45 20.23 13.76 -4.20
N TYR A 46 19.87 12.59 -3.69
CA TYR A 46 19.09 11.59 -4.43
C TYR A 46 17.65 11.52 -3.95
N VAL A 47 16.72 11.34 -4.87
CA VAL A 47 15.38 10.81 -4.58
C VAL A 47 15.28 9.47 -5.29
N VAL A 48 15.13 8.39 -4.53
CA VAL A 48 15.17 7.03 -5.06
C VAL A 48 13.85 6.34 -4.77
N ASP A 49 13.09 6.01 -5.82
CA ASP A 49 11.99 5.05 -5.72
C ASP A 49 12.57 3.63 -5.63
N LEU A 50 12.46 3.03 -4.44
CA LEU A 50 13.02 1.72 -4.17
C LEU A 50 12.41 0.64 -5.06
N ALA A 51 11.09 0.67 -5.29
CA ALA A 51 10.45 -0.30 -6.19
C ALA A 51 10.91 -0.12 -7.64
N GLY A 52 10.88 1.12 -8.14
CA GLY A 52 11.27 1.42 -9.51
C GLY A 52 12.76 1.27 -9.80
N TRP A 53 13.59 1.23 -8.74
CA TRP A 53 15.01 0.87 -8.83
C TRP A 53 15.28 -0.64 -8.75
N GLY A 54 14.22 -1.46 -8.65
CA GLY A 54 14.33 -2.93 -8.54
C GLY A 54 14.66 -3.42 -7.13
N LEU A 55 14.44 -2.59 -6.12
CA LEU A 55 14.65 -2.85 -4.69
C LEU A 55 13.30 -2.87 -3.93
N ALA A 56 12.33 -3.60 -4.47
CA ALA A 56 10.96 -3.64 -3.94
C ALA A 56 10.85 -4.21 -2.51
N ARG A 57 11.81 -5.01 -2.06
CA ARG A 57 11.88 -5.56 -0.69
C ARG A 57 13.27 -5.30 -0.11
N TRP A 58 13.32 -5.01 1.17
CA TRP A 58 14.56 -4.83 1.91
C TRP A 58 15.30 -6.16 2.05
N SER A 59 16.61 -6.07 1.92
CA SER A 59 17.58 -7.07 2.36
C SER A 59 18.89 -6.34 2.67
N GLU A 60 19.74 -6.92 3.52
CA GLU A 60 21.04 -6.30 3.83
C GLU A 60 21.92 -6.11 2.58
N ALA A 61 21.81 -7.01 1.60
CA ALA A 61 22.50 -6.88 0.32
C ALA A 61 21.96 -5.70 -0.51
N ALA A 62 20.64 -5.55 -0.58
CA ALA A 62 20.01 -4.42 -1.28
C ALA A 62 20.36 -3.06 -0.64
N GLU A 63 20.34 -2.98 0.69
CA GLU A 63 20.74 -1.78 1.43
C GLU A 63 22.20 -1.41 1.15
N ARG A 64 23.12 -2.38 1.26
CA ARG A 64 24.54 -2.16 1.02
C ARG A 64 24.80 -1.67 -0.40
N SER A 65 24.25 -2.35 -1.40
CA SER A 65 24.42 -1.96 -2.81
C SER A 65 23.85 -0.57 -3.10
N LEU A 66 22.70 -0.22 -2.50
CA LEU A 66 22.12 1.11 -2.63
C LEU A 66 23.01 2.20 -1.99
N PHE A 67 23.55 1.93 -0.81
CA PHE A 67 24.37 2.90 -0.09
C PHE A 67 25.75 3.10 -0.72
N GLU A 68 26.34 2.03 -1.26
CA GLU A 68 27.55 2.10 -2.10
C GLU A 68 27.30 2.94 -3.35
N ALA A 69 26.19 2.70 -4.07
CA ALA A 69 25.84 3.45 -5.27
C ALA A 69 25.64 4.95 -5.02
N MET A 70 25.16 5.34 -3.83
CA MET A 70 24.99 6.75 -3.47
C MET A 70 26.30 7.40 -2.97
N ALA A 71 27.37 6.64 -2.75
CA ALA A 71 28.67 7.11 -2.25
C ALA A 71 28.56 8.03 -1.01
N GLY A 72 27.57 7.79 -0.15
CA GLY A 72 27.32 8.59 1.04
C GLY A 72 26.57 9.91 0.83
N ALA A 73 26.12 10.25 -0.38
CA ALA A 73 25.28 11.42 -0.60
C ALA A 73 23.97 11.37 0.22
N PRO A 74 23.38 12.52 0.57
CA PRO A 74 22.07 12.57 1.21
C PRO A 74 20.99 12.04 0.26
N ALA A 75 19.96 11.43 0.82
CA ALA A 75 18.91 10.82 0.01
C ALA A 75 17.54 10.84 0.68
N VAL A 76 16.51 11.02 -0.16
CA VAL A 76 15.14 10.67 0.16
C VAL A 76 14.85 9.32 -0.50
N LEU A 77 14.67 8.29 0.34
CA LEU A 77 14.31 6.95 -0.10
C LEU A 77 12.79 6.85 -0.07
N VAL A 78 12.20 6.44 -1.18
CA VAL A 78 10.76 6.27 -1.32
C VAL A 78 10.46 4.77 -1.29
N ALA A 79 9.94 4.31 -0.15
CA ALA A 79 9.51 2.94 0.04
C ALA A 79 8.20 2.65 -0.71
N PRO A 80 8.05 1.40 -1.21
CA PRO A 80 6.82 0.98 -1.88
C PRO A 80 5.62 1.08 -0.93
N ALA A 81 4.44 1.37 -1.45
CA ALA A 81 3.26 1.62 -0.61
C ALA A 81 2.80 0.40 0.21
N PHE A 82 3.26 -0.78 -0.16
CA PHE A 82 2.78 -2.06 0.36
C PHE A 82 3.92 -2.91 0.95
N ASP A 83 5.11 -2.33 1.11
CA ASP A 83 6.27 -3.01 1.69
C ASP A 83 6.80 -2.22 2.89
N GLN A 84 6.68 -2.80 4.08
CA GLN A 84 7.21 -2.23 5.32
C GLN A 84 8.61 -2.77 5.67
N THR A 85 9.20 -3.63 4.82
CA THR A 85 10.50 -4.24 5.15
C THR A 85 11.62 -3.22 5.21
N TRP A 86 11.48 -2.11 4.47
CA TRP A 86 12.38 -0.95 4.55
C TRP A 86 12.24 -0.13 5.84
N SER A 87 11.20 -0.34 6.66
CA SER A 87 10.98 0.38 7.92
C SER A 87 12.06 0.06 8.97
N VAL A 88 12.85 -0.99 8.79
CA VAL A 88 14.05 -1.24 9.60
C VAL A 88 15.03 -0.06 9.55
N LEU A 89 15.03 0.72 8.45
CA LEU A 89 15.83 1.94 8.35
C LEU A 89 15.28 3.09 9.20
N ASP A 90 13.98 3.13 9.46
CA ASP A 90 13.38 4.11 10.39
C ASP A 90 13.77 3.78 11.84
N ALA A 91 13.87 2.50 12.21
CA ALA A 91 14.33 2.07 13.52
C ALA A 91 15.84 2.33 13.75
N ARG A 92 16.66 2.26 12.67
CA ARG A 92 18.11 2.52 12.70
C ARG A 92 18.49 3.99 12.50
N ARG A 93 17.51 4.90 12.48
CA ARG A 93 17.62 6.31 12.07
C ARG A 93 18.35 7.21 13.08
N LEU A 94 19.44 6.73 13.70
CA LEU A 94 20.15 7.47 14.75
C LEU A 94 21.63 7.80 14.49
N GLU A 95 22.18 7.57 13.28
CA GLU A 95 23.57 7.96 13.01
C GLU A 95 23.78 8.89 11.80
N SER A 96 22.76 9.16 10.98
CA SER A 96 22.93 10.02 9.80
C SER A 96 21.64 10.73 9.41
N GLN A 97 21.49 11.99 9.85
CA GLN A 97 20.37 12.88 9.49
C GLN A 97 20.29 13.23 7.99
N SER A 98 21.21 12.72 7.17
CA SER A 98 21.28 12.94 5.73
C SER A 98 20.37 12.03 4.91
N ARG A 99 19.67 11.06 5.53
CA ARG A 99 18.82 10.09 4.83
C ARG A 99 17.42 10.06 5.44
N VAL A 100 16.41 10.18 4.58
CA VAL A 100 15.00 10.20 4.99
C VAL A 100 14.24 9.14 4.21
N LEU A 101 13.59 8.23 4.94
CA LEU A 101 12.65 7.28 4.35
C LEU A 101 11.26 7.91 4.30
N LEU A 102 10.60 7.81 3.15
CA LEU A 102 9.20 8.16 2.92
C LEU A 102 8.47 6.94 2.39
N HIS A 103 7.32 6.64 2.96
CA HIS A 103 6.46 5.55 2.48
C HIS A 103 5.42 6.11 1.52
N LYS A 104 5.18 5.43 0.40
CA LYS A 104 4.03 5.72 -0.46
C LYS A 104 2.72 5.32 0.27
N PRO A 105 1.60 6.04 0.08
CA PRO A 105 1.50 7.34 -0.56
C PRO A 105 2.10 8.43 0.34
N TYR A 106 2.93 9.31 -0.24
CA TYR A 106 3.43 10.49 0.44
C TYR A 106 2.80 11.75 -0.18
N GLY A 107 2.47 12.72 0.68
CA GLY A 107 1.99 14.02 0.25
C GLY A 107 3.11 14.96 -0.18
N VAL A 108 2.72 16.04 -0.85
CA VAL A 108 3.63 17.11 -1.30
C VAL A 108 4.44 17.71 -0.14
N GLU A 109 3.79 17.96 1.00
CA GLU A 109 4.47 18.52 2.18
C GLU A 109 5.48 17.54 2.80
N ASN A 110 5.15 16.26 2.85
CA ASN A 110 6.07 15.23 3.37
C ASN A 110 7.31 15.09 2.48
N MET A 111 7.13 15.11 1.15
CA MET A 111 8.26 15.13 0.22
C MET A 111 9.11 16.38 0.39
N ARG A 112 8.49 17.56 0.49
CA ARG A 112 9.21 18.83 0.72
C ARG A 112 10.00 18.80 2.04
N ALA A 113 9.39 18.32 3.11
CA ALA A 113 10.03 18.21 4.42
C ALA A 113 11.23 17.24 4.36
N ALA A 114 11.06 16.09 3.72
CA ALA A 114 12.13 15.11 3.54
C ALA A 114 13.31 15.66 2.74
N LEU A 115 13.05 16.39 1.64
CA LEU A 115 14.09 17.04 0.84
C LEU A 115 14.89 18.06 1.68
N LYS A 116 14.20 18.90 2.45
CA LYS A 116 14.86 19.88 3.33
C LYS A 116 15.68 19.21 4.42
N GLN A 117 15.15 18.16 5.03
CA GLN A 117 15.84 17.40 6.07
C GLN A 117 17.10 16.71 5.53
N ALA A 118 17.00 16.03 4.38
CA ALA A 118 18.15 15.38 3.74
C ALA A 118 19.24 16.41 3.35
N ALA A 119 18.84 17.59 2.83
CA ALA A 119 19.78 18.66 2.52
C ALA A 119 20.43 19.30 3.77
N ALA A 120 19.70 19.42 4.89
CA ALA A 120 20.26 19.88 6.16
C ALA A 120 21.31 18.89 6.70
N GLY A 121 21.06 17.57 6.57
CA GLY A 121 22.04 16.55 6.93
C GLY A 121 23.32 16.60 6.09
N ARG A 122 23.26 17.07 4.85
CA ARG A 122 24.46 17.37 4.03
C ARG A 122 25.25 18.54 4.59
N ALA A 123 24.59 19.64 4.95
CA ALA A 123 25.26 20.81 5.52
C ALA A 123 25.99 20.47 6.82
N LEU A 124 25.39 19.61 7.66
CA LEU A 124 26.00 19.14 8.91
C LEU A 124 27.27 18.29 8.66
N ARG A 125 27.29 17.51 7.57
CA ARG A 125 28.44 16.66 7.20
C ARG A 125 29.52 17.41 6.42
N ALA A 126 29.13 18.45 5.67
CA ALA A 126 30.05 19.30 4.91
C ALA A 126 30.73 20.36 5.79
N ALA A 127 30.19 20.63 6.99
CA ALA A 127 30.84 21.48 7.97
C ALA A 127 32.11 20.80 8.49
N PRO A 128 33.31 21.36 8.25
CA PRO A 128 34.49 20.98 9.02
C PRO A 128 34.22 21.30 10.49
N ALA A 129 34.77 20.50 11.40
CA ALA A 129 34.82 20.82 12.83
C ALA A 129 35.62 22.11 13.04
N ALA A 130 34.95 23.25 12.91
CA ALA A 130 35.48 24.54 13.30
C ALA A 130 35.21 24.72 14.80
N LEU A 131 36.29 24.89 15.56
CA LEU A 131 36.26 25.29 16.97
C LEU A 131 35.39 26.55 17.17
N PRO A 132 34.72 26.68 18.33
CA PRO A 132 33.71 27.69 18.57
C PRO A 132 34.32 29.09 18.73
N ALA A 133 33.78 30.07 18.02
CA ALA A 133 33.94 31.50 18.33
C ALA A 133 32.65 32.02 19.01
N PRO A 134 32.75 32.83 20.08
CA PRO A 134 31.62 33.28 20.91
C PRO A 134 30.70 34.31 20.21
N PRO A 135 29.51 34.56 20.78
CA PRO A 135 28.29 34.87 20.03
C PRO A 135 28.08 36.37 19.76
N ALA A 136 27.48 36.68 18.62
CA ALA A 136 26.86 37.98 18.39
C ALA A 136 25.37 37.89 18.76
N GLU A 137 24.97 38.72 19.73
CA GLU A 137 23.61 38.83 20.26
C GLU A 137 22.61 39.33 19.20
N PRO A 138 21.41 38.72 19.07
CA PRO A 138 20.31 39.32 18.35
C PRO A 138 19.53 40.29 19.23
N VAL A 139 19.45 41.53 18.75
CA VAL A 139 18.55 42.57 19.25
C VAL A 139 17.10 42.07 19.24
N ARG A 140 16.48 42.05 20.42
CA ARG A 140 15.04 41.83 20.61
C ARG A 140 14.25 43.06 20.18
N VAL A 141 13.20 42.88 19.37
CA VAL A 141 12.02 43.77 19.43
C VAL A 141 10.74 42.93 19.36
N ARG A 142 9.80 43.35 20.21
CA ARG A 142 8.57 42.72 20.72
C ARG A 142 7.44 42.50 19.68
N LEU A 143 6.64 41.45 19.92
CA LEU A 143 5.21 41.36 19.57
C LEU A 143 4.34 42.14 20.58
N PRO A 144 3.20 42.70 20.15
CA PRO A 144 1.87 42.09 20.44
C PRO A 144 0.90 42.28 19.23
N ALA A 145 -0.30 41.71 19.07
CA ALA A 145 -1.18 40.74 19.73
C ALA A 145 -2.23 40.28 18.67
N ALA A 146 -2.98 39.22 18.96
CA ALA A 146 -4.10 38.72 18.15
C ALA A 146 -5.29 39.71 18.07
N PRO A 147 -6.21 39.51 17.10
CA PRO A 147 -7.50 38.93 17.51
C PRO A 147 -8.06 37.85 16.56
N ALA A 148 -8.94 37.03 17.13
CA ALA A 148 -9.72 35.97 16.50
C ALA A 148 -10.92 36.51 15.71
N VAL A 149 -11.30 35.85 14.60
CA VAL A 149 -12.71 35.71 14.16
C VAL A 149 -12.88 34.39 13.37
N SER A 150 -13.96 33.69 13.71
CA SER A 150 -14.53 32.46 13.14
C SER A 150 -15.11 32.67 11.72
N VAL A 151 -15.27 31.60 10.91
CA VAL A 151 -16.54 31.15 10.31
C VAL A 151 -16.25 29.97 9.36
N VAL A 152 -16.94 28.85 9.60
CA VAL A 152 -17.05 27.66 8.75
C VAL A 152 -18.24 27.83 7.79
N PRO A 153 -18.20 27.35 6.54
CA PRO A 153 -19.41 26.96 5.83
C PRO A 153 -19.51 25.43 5.72
N VAL A 154 -20.56 24.91 6.36
CA VAL A 154 -21.15 23.59 6.14
C VAL A 154 -21.78 23.57 4.74
N ILE A 155 -21.46 22.56 3.93
CA ILE A 155 -22.25 22.25 2.73
C ILE A 155 -22.90 20.89 2.94
N ALA A 156 -24.23 20.92 2.81
CA ALA A 156 -25.19 19.91 3.18
C ALA A 156 -25.11 18.65 2.32
N SER A 157 -25.20 17.51 2.99
CA SER A 157 -25.56 16.20 2.43
C SER A 157 -26.94 16.27 1.77
N ARG A 158 -27.03 15.85 0.51
CA ARG A 158 -28.30 15.48 -0.13
C ARG A 158 -28.46 13.97 -0.11
N VAL A 159 -29.49 13.54 0.61
CA VAL A 159 -30.11 12.22 0.56
C VAL A 159 -30.82 12.04 -0.79
N PRO A 160 -30.69 10.89 -1.46
CA PRO A 160 -31.72 10.38 -2.34
C PRO A 160 -32.59 9.34 -1.62
N ALA A 161 -33.90 9.44 -1.86
CA ALA A 161 -34.97 8.60 -1.35
C ALA A 161 -34.93 7.14 -1.90
N PRO A 162 -35.70 6.20 -1.31
CA PRO A 162 -35.51 4.76 -1.51
C PRO A 162 -36.31 4.20 -2.69
N ALA A 163 -35.77 3.17 -3.35
CA ALA A 163 -36.48 2.26 -4.24
C ALA A 163 -35.69 0.96 -4.43
N PRO A 164 -36.33 -0.14 -4.86
CA PRO A 164 -37.38 -0.93 -4.22
C PRO A 164 -36.79 -2.21 -3.57
N ALA A 165 -37.61 -2.94 -2.81
CA ALA A 165 -37.23 -4.16 -2.11
C ALA A 165 -36.61 -5.22 -3.04
N ALA A 166 -35.36 -5.61 -2.74
CA ALA A 166 -34.72 -6.79 -3.30
C ALA A 166 -35.38 -8.06 -2.72
N PRO A 167 -35.47 -9.16 -3.51
CA PRO A 167 -36.14 -10.38 -3.09
C PRO A 167 -35.47 -10.96 -1.84
N VAL A 168 -36.29 -11.56 -0.98
CA VAL A 168 -35.84 -12.31 0.20
C VAL A 168 -34.93 -13.44 -0.27
N VAL A 169 -33.62 -13.22 -0.17
CA VAL A 169 -32.62 -14.26 -0.37
C VAL A 169 -32.65 -15.13 0.87
N GLU A 170 -32.93 -16.43 0.71
CA GLU A 170 -32.78 -17.43 1.75
C GLU A 170 -31.40 -17.27 2.40
N SER A 171 -31.43 -16.79 3.65
CA SER A 171 -30.24 -16.55 4.45
C SER A 171 -29.79 -17.89 5.03
N GLY A 172 -28.99 -18.62 4.25
CA GLY A 172 -28.27 -19.79 4.74
C GLY A 172 -26.91 -19.39 5.28
N GLU A 173 -26.46 -20.12 6.30
CA GLU A 173 -25.10 -20.06 6.84
C GLU A 173 -24.38 -21.34 6.42
N MET A 174 -23.13 -21.22 5.98
CA MET A 174 -22.30 -22.38 5.64
C MET A 174 -20.91 -22.21 6.24
N THR A 175 -20.54 -23.14 7.10
CA THR A 175 -19.21 -23.19 7.72
C THR A 175 -18.13 -23.50 6.68
N ALA A 176 -16.88 -23.15 6.98
CA ALA A 176 -15.73 -23.47 6.12
C ALA A 176 -15.57 -24.99 5.88
N SER A 177 -15.89 -25.82 6.88
CA SER A 177 -15.84 -27.29 6.75
C SER A 177 -16.96 -27.84 5.87
N ALA A 178 -18.19 -27.31 5.98
CA ALA A 178 -19.29 -27.66 5.10
C ALA A 178 -19.01 -27.22 3.65
N PHE A 179 -18.39 -26.05 3.47
CA PHE A 179 -17.92 -25.57 2.18
C PHE A 179 -16.92 -26.56 1.56
N GLN A 180 -15.87 -26.93 2.28
CA GLN A 180 -14.85 -27.90 1.81
C GLN A 180 -15.45 -29.26 1.45
N ALA A 181 -16.34 -29.81 2.30
CA ALA A 181 -17.01 -31.08 2.05
C ALA A 181 -17.83 -31.03 0.76
N ARG A 182 -18.54 -29.92 0.52
CA ARG A 182 -19.34 -29.73 -0.69
C ARG A 182 -18.48 -29.56 -1.94
N LEU A 183 -17.31 -28.92 -1.82
CA LEU A 183 -16.34 -28.84 -2.92
C LEU A 183 -15.78 -30.21 -3.31
N GLY A 184 -15.45 -31.04 -2.32
CA GLY A 184 -14.95 -32.40 -2.55
C GLY A 184 -15.95 -33.30 -3.28
N ALA A 185 -17.24 -32.95 -3.28
CA ALA A 185 -18.30 -33.70 -3.94
C ALA A 185 -18.66 -33.18 -5.35
N PHE A 186 -18.00 -32.12 -5.85
CA PHE A 186 -18.20 -31.68 -7.23
C PHE A 186 -17.49 -32.60 -8.23
N PRO A 187 -18.10 -32.88 -9.39
CA PRO A 187 -17.43 -33.62 -10.45
C PRO A 187 -16.25 -32.81 -11.03
N GLU A 188 -15.18 -33.51 -11.43
CA GLU A 188 -13.95 -32.90 -11.96
C GLU A 188 -14.18 -32.03 -13.22
N SER A 189 -15.30 -32.23 -13.92
CA SER A 189 -15.68 -31.46 -15.10
C SER A 189 -16.17 -30.03 -14.79
N VAL A 190 -16.41 -29.70 -13.52
CA VAL A 190 -16.88 -28.37 -13.10
C VAL A 190 -15.68 -27.49 -12.73
N PRO A 191 -15.57 -26.27 -13.29
CA PRO A 191 -14.56 -25.29 -12.89
C PRO A 191 -14.64 -24.97 -11.39
N GLN A 192 -13.51 -25.13 -10.71
CA GLN A 192 -13.41 -25.12 -9.25
C GLN A 192 -12.14 -24.47 -8.73
N LEU A 193 -11.26 -23.94 -9.59
CA LEU A 193 -9.95 -23.46 -9.18
C LEU A 193 -10.06 -22.37 -8.11
N PHE A 194 -10.89 -21.35 -8.34
CA PHE A 194 -11.10 -20.27 -7.38
C PHE A 194 -11.63 -20.77 -6.04
N LEU A 195 -12.57 -21.72 -6.06
CA LEU A 195 -13.17 -22.27 -4.85
C LEU A 195 -12.19 -23.14 -4.05
N ARG A 196 -11.37 -23.92 -4.74
CA ARG A 196 -10.31 -24.73 -4.13
C ARG A 196 -9.26 -23.82 -3.49
N GLN A 197 -8.79 -22.81 -4.21
CA GLN A 197 -7.86 -21.82 -3.67
C GLN A 197 -8.43 -21.10 -2.44
N LEU A 198 -9.71 -20.71 -2.47
CA LEU A 198 -10.40 -20.14 -1.32
C LEU A 198 -10.48 -21.13 -0.14
N ALA A 199 -10.84 -22.39 -0.41
CA ALA A 199 -10.94 -23.44 0.60
C ALA A 199 -9.59 -23.77 1.26
N ASP A 200 -8.51 -23.78 0.47
CA ASP A 200 -7.15 -23.99 0.94
C ASP A 200 -6.71 -22.81 1.83
N ALA A 201 -7.00 -21.57 1.41
CA ALA A 201 -6.69 -20.38 2.21
C ALA A 201 -7.48 -20.34 3.53
N LEU A 202 -8.76 -20.73 3.50
CA LEU A 202 -9.59 -20.86 4.72
C LEU A 202 -9.04 -21.92 5.67
N ALA A 203 -8.48 -23.03 5.16
CA ALA A 203 -7.91 -24.09 5.97
C ALA A 203 -6.67 -23.64 6.76
N LEU A 204 -5.96 -22.61 6.29
CA LEU A 204 -4.82 -22.03 7.01
C LEU A 204 -5.24 -21.25 8.26
N GLY A 205 -6.50 -20.83 8.35
CA GLY A 205 -7.06 -20.15 9.53
C GLY A 205 -6.53 -18.73 9.79
N GLN A 206 -5.59 -18.25 8.98
CA GLN A 206 -5.05 -16.89 9.05
C GLN A 206 -5.76 -15.96 8.07
N PRO A 207 -5.79 -14.64 8.31
CA PRO A 207 -6.36 -13.69 7.38
C PRO A 207 -5.61 -13.64 6.06
N PHE A 208 -6.37 -13.41 4.98
CA PHE A 208 -5.80 -13.31 3.64
C PHE A 208 -6.58 -12.33 2.76
N GLU A 209 -5.92 -11.89 1.70
CA GLU A 209 -6.46 -11.04 0.67
C GLU A 209 -6.50 -11.81 -0.65
N ILE A 210 -7.66 -11.80 -1.31
CA ILE A 210 -7.78 -12.27 -2.68
C ILE A 210 -7.88 -11.05 -3.60
N ARG A 211 -6.93 -10.93 -4.53
CA ARG A 211 -6.91 -9.86 -5.53
C ARG A 211 -7.51 -10.38 -6.82
N VAL A 212 -8.66 -9.81 -7.20
CA VAL A 212 -9.32 -10.08 -8.47
C VAL A 212 -8.81 -9.12 -9.54
N THR A 213 -8.62 -7.85 -9.15
CA THR A 213 -7.93 -6.82 -9.94
C THR A 213 -7.23 -5.86 -8.98
N PHE A 214 -6.54 -4.84 -9.49
CA PHE A 214 -5.94 -3.79 -8.65
C PHE A 214 -6.96 -3.12 -7.71
N LEU A 215 -8.21 -2.92 -8.16
CA LEU A 215 -9.26 -2.26 -7.40
C LEU A 215 -10.24 -3.21 -6.71
N ARG A 216 -10.42 -4.43 -7.23
CA ARG A 216 -11.40 -5.41 -6.75
C ARG A 216 -10.71 -6.52 -5.97
N ARG A 217 -11.11 -6.67 -4.72
CA ARG A 217 -10.51 -7.61 -3.80
C ARG A 217 -11.49 -8.11 -2.75
N LEU A 218 -11.06 -9.16 -2.08
CA LEU A 218 -11.71 -9.75 -0.93
C LEU A 218 -10.68 -9.80 0.19
N ILE A 219 -11.10 -9.48 1.40
CA ILE A 219 -10.30 -9.63 2.61
C ILE A 219 -11.08 -10.55 3.51
N VAL A 220 -10.49 -11.69 3.85
CA VAL A 220 -11.13 -12.72 4.66
C VAL A 220 -10.33 -12.86 5.95
N ASP A 221 -11.04 -12.88 7.07
CA ASP A 221 -10.49 -13.22 8.38
C ASP A 221 -11.24 -14.46 8.89
N PRO A 222 -10.68 -15.66 8.71
CA PRO A 222 -11.34 -16.90 9.09
C PRO A 222 -11.51 -17.04 10.60
N HIS A 223 -10.58 -16.50 11.39
CA HIS A 223 -10.60 -16.59 12.85
C HIS A 223 -11.72 -15.72 13.44
N GLU A 224 -11.85 -14.48 12.95
CA GLU A 224 -12.91 -13.55 13.38
C GLU A 224 -14.23 -13.75 12.60
N GLY A 225 -14.26 -14.66 11.63
CA GLY A 225 -15.48 -15.11 10.95
C GLY A 225 -16.12 -14.09 10.01
N TRP A 226 -15.34 -13.18 9.43
CA TRP A 226 -15.86 -12.14 8.52
C TRP A 226 -15.12 -12.06 7.19
N VAL A 227 -15.80 -11.47 6.21
CA VAL A 227 -15.22 -11.12 4.91
C VAL A 227 -15.64 -9.72 4.52
N ALA A 228 -14.69 -8.96 4.00
CA ALA A 228 -14.95 -7.69 3.33
C ALA A 228 -14.76 -7.86 1.83
N CYS A 229 -15.75 -7.44 1.04
CA CYS A 229 -15.72 -7.66 -0.41
C CYS A 229 -16.20 -6.41 -1.14
N ASN A 230 -15.37 -5.85 -2.01
CA ASN A 230 -15.79 -4.80 -2.94
C ASN A 230 -15.92 -5.33 -4.38
N THR A 231 -15.95 -6.65 -4.56
CA THR A 231 -16.06 -7.29 -5.87
C THR A 231 -17.54 -7.55 -6.20
N PRO A 232 -18.06 -7.13 -7.36
CA PRO A 232 -19.45 -7.37 -7.72
C PRO A 232 -19.77 -8.87 -7.78
N ALA A 233 -20.97 -9.26 -7.37
CA ALA A 233 -21.40 -10.66 -7.35
C ALA A 233 -21.26 -11.36 -8.72
N SER A 234 -21.54 -10.67 -9.83
CA SER A 234 -21.37 -11.20 -11.19
C SER A 234 -19.92 -11.53 -11.54
N VAL A 235 -18.96 -10.78 -11.00
CA VAL A 235 -17.52 -11.05 -11.18
C VAL A 235 -17.12 -12.27 -10.36
N LEU A 236 -17.58 -12.36 -9.10
CA LEU A 236 -17.34 -13.53 -8.25
C LEU A 236 -17.92 -14.81 -8.86
N GLN A 237 -19.14 -14.75 -9.42
CA GLN A 237 -19.75 -15.84 -10.17
C GLN A 237 -18.92 -16.21 -11.41
N GLY A 238 -18.36 -15.23 -12.12
CA GLY A 238 -17.47 -15.48 -13.25
C GLY A 238 -16.18 -16.21 -12.85
N LEU A 239 -15.52 -15.82 -11.75
CA LEU A 239 -14.34 -16.53 -11.22
C LEU A 239 -14.68 -17.96 -10.79
N CYS A 240 -15.87 -18.11 -10.25
CA CYS A 240 -16.45 -19.37 -9.82
C CYS A 240 -16.72 -20.35 -10.97
N GLN A 241 -16.90 -19.87 -12.20
CA GLN A 241 -17.32 -20.64 -13.37
C GLN A 241 -16.21 -20.82 -14.42
N ASP A 242 -15.07 -20.14 -14.26
CA ASP A 242 -14.00 -20.12 -15.26
C ASP A 242 -12.62 -20.16 -14.58
N ASP A 243 -11.95 -21.30 -14.72
CA ASP A 243 -10.63 -21.53 -14.13
C ASP A 243 -9.54 -20.64 -14.76
N ALA A 244 -9.68 -20.26 -16.03
CA ALA A 244 -8.73 -19.34 -16.65
C ALA A 244 -8.80 -17.96 -15.98
N ARG A 245 -10.01 -17.48 -15.65
CA ARG A 245 -10.20 -16.24 -14.89
C ARG A 245 -9.74 -16.37 -13.44
N ALA A 246 -10.02 -17.51 -12.81
CA ALA A 246 -9.55 -17.81 -11.45
C ALA A 246 -8.01 -17.79 -11.36
N SER A 247 -7.32 -18.31 -12.37
CA SER A 247 -5.85 -18.37 -12.40
C SER A 247 -5.16 -17.00 -12.39
N ALA A 248 -5.87 -15.94 -12.76
CA ALA A 248 -5.37 -14.57 -12.70
C ALA A 248 -5.54 -13.93 -11.32
N THR A 249 -6.16 -14.62 -10.36
CA THR A 249 -6.33 -14.13 -8.99
C THR A 249 -5.13 -14.50 -8.14
N GLU A 250 -4.73 -13.57 -7.26
CA GLU A 250 -3.65 -13.76 -6.30
C GLU A 250 -4.26 -13.86 -4.90
N ILE A 251 -3.82 -14.86 -4.12
CA ILE A 251 -4.18 -14.99 -2.71
C ILE A 251 -2.93 -14.79 -1.88
N ASP A 252 -2.92 -13.71 -1.08
CA ASP A 252 -1.81 -13.33 -0.24
C ASP A 252 -2.22 -13.40 1.24
N PRO A 253 -1.44 -14.03 2.13
CA PRO A 253 -1.67 -13.92 3.56
C PRO A 253 -1.46 -12.48 4.02
N ILE A 254 -2.25 -12.05 5.01
CA ILE A 254 -2.15 -10.71 5.63
C ILE A 254 -2.16 -10.86 7.15
N ASP A 255 -1.56 -9.90 7.85
CA ASP A 255 -1.56 -9.88 9.31
C ASP A 255 -2.97 -9.57 9.87
N ASP A 256 -3.33 -10.20 10.99
CA ASP A 256 -4.61 -10.01 11.69
C ASP A 256 -4.90 -8.53 11.99
N ARG A 257 -3.89 -7.78 12.41
CA ARG A 257 -4.03 -6.35 12.73
C ARG A 257 -4.24 -5.50 11.48
N ASP A 258 -3.79 -5.99 10.33
CA ASP A 258 -3.89 -5.31 9.04
C ASP A 258 -5.23 -5.58 8.33
N ALA A 259 -5.84 -6.75 8.52
CA ALA A 259 -7.03 -7.17 7.79
C ALA A 259 -8.20 -6.19 7.93
N LYS A 260 -8.62 -5.92 9.17
CA LYS A 260 -9.76 -5.03 9.46
C LYS A 260 -9.46 -3.56 9.13
N ALA A 261 -8.25 -3.10 9.43
CA ALA A 261 -7.81 -1.75 9.08
C ALA A 261 -7.77 -1.52 7.56
N ARG A 262 -7.46 -2.56 6.78
CA ARG A 262 -7.48 -2.50 5.31
C ARG A 262 -8.90 -2.48 4.76
N ALA A 263 -9.79 -3.33 5.27
CA ALA A 263 -11.21 -3.31 4.90
C ALA A 263 -11.85 -1.93 5.14
N LEU A 264 -11.59 -1.32 6.30
CA LEU A 264 -12.08 0.02 6.66
C LEU A 264 -11.53 1.13 5.75
N ARG A 265 -10.20 1.14 5.50
CA ARG A 265 -9.58 2.16 4.62
C ARG A 265 -10.10 2.12 3.19
N MET A 266 -10.54 0.95 2.74
CA MET A 266 -11.05 0.72 1.40
C MET A 266 -12.57 0.85 1.30
N ASP A 267 -13.23 1.22 2.41
CA ASP A 267 -14.69 1.32 2.52
C ASP A 267 -15.39 0.04 2.02
N MET A 268 -14.81 -1.11 2.35
CA MET A 268 -15.31 -2.40 1.90
C MET A 268 -16.46 -2.84 2.82
N PRO A 269 -17.62 -3.21 2.26
CA PRO A 269 -18.70 -3.74 3.07
C PRO A 269 -18.25 -5.07 3.69
N VAL A 270 -18.40 -5.17 5.01
CA VAL A 270 -18.09 -6.35 5.81
C VAL A 270 -19.37 -7.16 5.99
N GLN A 271 -19.28 -8.46 5.79
CA GLN A 271 -20.37 -9.40 6.06
C GLN A 271 -19.86 -10.66 6.75
N PRO A 272 -20.74 -11.44 7.40
CA PRO A 272 -20.38 -12.73 7.97
C PRO A 272 -19.81 -13.66 6.90
N LEU A 273 -18.71 -14.35 7.23
CA LEU A 273 -18.05 -15.27 6.32
C LEU A 273 -18.99 -16.40 5.88
N GLU A 274 -19.77 -16.95 6.81
CA GLU A 274 -20.66 -18.08 6.52
C GLU A 274 -21.75 -17.72 5.50
N SER A 275 -22.31 -16.51 5.61
CA SER A 275 -23.29 -16.01 4.65
C SER A 275 -22.66 -15.80 3.26
N PHE A 276 -21.41 -15.33 3.22
CA PHE A 276 -20.67 -15.18 1.96
C PHE A 276 -20.38 -16.52 1.30
N LEU A 277 -19.92 -17.51 2.06
CA LEU A 277 -19.65 -18.84 1.53
C LEU A 277 -20.94 -19.47 0.99
N TRP A 278 -22.06 -19.33 1.72
CA TRP A 278 -23.36 -19.79 1.25
C TRP A 278 -23.73 -19.15 -0.10
N GLN A 279 -23.58 -17.83 -0.24
CA GLN A 279 -23.84 -17.10 -1.49
C GLN A 279 -23.00 -17.60 -2.67
N LEU A 280 -21.71 -17.93 -2.45
CA LEU A 280 -20.84 -18.47 -3.51
C LEU A 280 -21.28 -19.85 -4.00
N MET A 281 -22.01 -20.61 -3.17
CA MET A 281 -22.49 -21.95 -3.49
C MET A 281 -23.92 -21.97 -4.04
N GLN A 282 -24.64 -20.85 -3.99
CA GLN A 282 -25.97 -20.76 -4.58
C GLN A 282 -25.92 -20.91 -6.11
N GLY A 283 -26.87 -21.67 -6.67
CA GLY A 283 -26.98 -21.89 -8.12
C GLY A 283 -25.97 -22.88 -8.72
N ARG A 284 -25.18 -23.58 -7.88
CA ARG A 284 -24.29 -24.66 -8.33
C ARG A 284 -24.99 -26.02 -8.27
N PRO A 285 -24.63 -26.96 -9.17
CA PRO A 285 -25.22 -28.30 -9.17
C PRO A 285 -25.09 -28.93 -7.78
N GLU A 286 -26.17 -29.54 -7.29
CA GLU A 286 -26.07 -30.28 -6.04
C GLU A 286 -25.08 -31.44 -6.21
N PRO A 287 -24.30 -31.74 -5.16
CA PRO A 287 -23.43 -32.90 -5.18
C PRO A 287 -24.27 -34.14 -5.45
N VAL A 288 -23.93 -34.90 -6.49
CA VAL A 288 -24.60 -36.15 -6.81
C VAL A 288 -24.30 -37.12 -5.66
N PRO A 289 -25.32 -37.65 -4.96
CA PRO A 289 -25.08 -38.61 -3.90
C PRO A 289 -24.40 -39.84 -4.52
N VAL A 290 -23.18 -40.12 -4.08
CA VAL A 290 -22.46 -41.34 -4.47
C VAL A 290 -23.25 -42.51 -3.87
N PRO A 291 -23.80 -43.44 -4.67
CA PRO A 291 -24.49 -44.60 -4.11
C PRO A 291 -23.47 -45.41 -3.30
N PHE A 292 -23.79 -45.64 -2.02
CA PHE A 292 -23.02 -46.52 -1.15
C PHE A 292 -22.88 -47.90 -1.81
N ALA A 293 -21.64 -48.33 -2.03
CA ALA A 293 -21.27 -49.69 -2.41
C ALA A 293 -20.66 -50.41 -1.21
#